data_AF-A0A967D5G2-F1
#
_entry.id   AF-A0A967D5G2-F1
#
_cell.length_a   1.000
_cell.length_b   1.000
_cell.length_c   1.000
_cell.angle_alpha   90.00
_cell.angle_beta   90.00
_cell.angle_gamma   90.00
#
_symmetry.space_group_name_H-M   'P 1'
#
loop_
_entity.id
_entity.type
_entity.pdbx_description
1 polymer ?
#
loop_
_entity_poly.entity_id
_entity_poly.type
_entity_poly.pdbx_seq_one_letter_code
_entity_poly.pdbx_strand_id
1 'polypeptide(L)' 'MTDALITAAAEVFGRSDIWLIVLAAAVYGVFVGAVPGLTATMAVALFVPMAAWLDPVAAMAAIVTMVACAIFAGD' A
#
# COMPACT_ATOMS: atom_id res chain seq x y z
N MET A 1 23.29 -2.66 15.76
CA MET A 1 22.57 -3.27 14.61
C MET A 1 21.25 -3.87 15.06
N THR A 2 21.25 -4.72 16.10
CA THR A 2 20.03 -5.30 16.68
C THR A 2 19.02 -4.24 17.14
N ASP A 3 19.47 -3.16 17.79
CA ASP A 3 18.57 -2.10 18.28
C ASP A 3 17.85 -1.38 17.14
N ALA A 4 18.55 -1.11 16.02
CA ALA A 4 17.94 -0.48 14.86
C ALA A 4 16.84 -1.34 14.23
N LEU A 5 17.04 -2.66 14.21
CA LEU A 5 16.04 -3.61 13.70
C LEU A 5 14.78 -3.62 14.57
N ILE A 6 14.95 -3.59 15.89
CA ILE A 6 13.84 -3.58 16.85
C ILE A 6 13.04 -2.27 16.74
N THR A 7 13.72 -1.13 16.63
CA THR A 7 13.06 0.17 16.45
C THR A 7 12.27 0.23 15.14
N ALA A 8 12.84 -0.23 14.02
CA ALA A 8 12.15 -0.26 12.74
C ALA A 8 10.92 -1.18 12.75
N ALA A 9 11.02 -2.34 13.40
CA ALA A 9 9.89 -3.24 13.58
C ALA A 9 8.79 -2.58 14.43
N ALA A 10 9.15 -1.91 15.53
CA ALA A 10 8.18 -1.22 16.37
C ALA A 10 7.46 -0.08 15.62
N GLU A 11 8.15 0.67 14.77
CA GLU A 11 7.55 1.70 13.92
C GLU A 11 6.53 1.15 12.92
N VAL A 12 6.81 0.00 12.29
CA VAL A 12 5.90 -0.60 11.30
C VAL A 12 4.72 -1.33 11.97
N PHE A 13 5.01 -2.15 12.99
CA PHE A 13 4.00 -2.99 13.63
C PHE A 13 3.20 -2.25 14.71
N GLY A 14 3.77 -1.24 15.36
CA GLY A 14 3.14 -0.50 16.46
C GLY A 14 2.23 0.66 16.00
N ARG A 15 2.34 1.09 14.75
CA ARG A 15 1.58 2.21 14.19
C ARG A 15 0.29 1.76 13.54
N SER A 16 -0.83 1.97 14.26
CA SER A 16 -2.16 1.56 13.80
C SER A 16 -2.63 2.29 12.52
N ASP A 17 -2.16 3.51 12.28
CA ASP A 17 -2.42 4.30 11.09
C ASP A 17 -1.93 3.61 9.81
N ILE A 18 -0.75 2.98 9.85
CA ILE A 18 -0.17 2.26 8.70
C ILE A 18 -1.06 1.07 8.32
N TRP A 19 -1.53 0.31 9.31
CA TRP A 19 -2.40 -0.85 9.06
C TRP A 19 -3.76 -0.46 8.49
N LEU A 20 -4.34 0.67 8.93
CA LEU A 20 -5.57 1.19 8.35
C LEU A 20 -5.37 1.59 6.89
N ILE A 21 -4.24 2.23 6.58
CA ILE A 21 -3.87 2.60 5.21
C ILE A 21 -3.66 1.36 4.34
N VAL A 22 -2.97 0.33 4.84
CA VAL A 22 -2.77 -0.96 4.16
C VAL A 22 -4.12 -1.61 3.83
N LEU A 23 -5.05 -1.63 4.78
CA LEU A 23 -6.37 -2.21 4.58
C LEU A 23 -7.18 -1.43 3.52
N ALA A 24 -7.14 -0.09 3.58
CA ALA A 24 -7.78 0.75 2.57
C ALA A 24 -7.14 0.57 1.18
N ALA A 25 -5.81 0.47 1.11
CA ALA A 25 -5.07 0.24 -0.12
C ALA A 25 -5.34 -1.15 -0.71
N ALA A 26 -5.53 -2.17 0.14
CA ALA A 26 -5.95 -3.51 -0.30
C ALA A 26 -7.33 -3.49 -0.95
N VAL A 27 -8.30 -2.81 -0.33
CA VAL A 27 -9.65 -2.65 -0.90
C VAL A 27 -9.60 -1.93 -2.24
N TYR A 28 -8.83 -0.83 -2.32
CA TYR A 28 -8.62 -0.11 -3.57
C TYR A 28 -7.95 -1.00 -4.63
N GLY A 29 -6.91 -1.75 -4.26
CA GLY A 29 -6.21 -2.67 -5.15
C GLY A 29 -7.14 -3.76 -5.71
N VAL A 30 -7.90 -4.44 -4.85
CA VAL A 30 -8.86 -5.47 -5.29
C VAL A 30 -9.92 -4.87 -6.21
N PHE A 31 -10.46 -3.70 -5.87
CA PHE A 31 -11.45 -3.02 -6.70
C PHE A 31 -10.90 -2.71 -8.09
N VAL A 32 -9.70 -2.15 -8.17
CA VAL A 32 -9.08 -1.80 -9.45
C VAL A 32 -8.73 -3.06 -10.26
N GLY A 33 -8.14 -4.08 -9.65
CA GLY A 33 -7.79 -5.33 -10.34
C GLY A 33 -8.98 -6.14 -10.83
N ALA A 34 -10.17 -5.97 -10.22
CA ALA A 34 -11.40 -6.59 -10.71
C ALA A 34 -12.00 -5.86 -11.92
N VAL A 35 -11.60 -4.62 -12.20
CA VAL A 35 -12.15 -3.82 -13.31
C VAL A 35 -11.34 -4.08 -14.59
N PRO A 36 -11.95 -4.60 -15.66
CA PRO A 36 -11.24 -4.88 -16.89
C PRO A 36 -10.72 -3.58 -17.52
N GLY A 37 -9.41 -3.54 -17.75
CA GLY A 37 -8.71 -2.41 -18.39
C GLY A 37 -8.19 -1.34 -17.42
N LEU A 38 -8.40 -1.47 -16.11
CA LEU A 38 -7.83 -0.57 -15.09
C LEU A 38 -6.68 -1.30 -14.41
N THR A 39 -5.52 -1.29 -15.06
CA THR A 39 -4.40 -2.14 -14.66
C THR A 39 -3.73 -1.68 -13.36
N ALA A 40 -2.95 -2.55 -12.70
CA ALA A 40 -2.18 -2.21 -11.50
C ALA A 40 -1.24 -1.03 -11.76
N THR A 41 -0.66 -0.95 -12.95
CA THR A 41 0.20 0.17 -13.37
C THR A 41 -0.54 1.51 -13.44
N MET A 42 -1.80 1.51 -13.91
CA MET A 42 -2.64 2.70 -13.94
C MET A 42 -3.13 3.06 -12.53
N ALA A 43 -3.48 2.07 -11.70
CA ALA A 43 -3.86 2.25 -10.31
C ALA A 43 -2.78 3.00 -9.52
N VAL A 44 -1.52 2.59 -9.69
CA VAL A 44 -0.35 3.22 -9.08
C VAL A 44 -0.20 4.65 -9.57
N ALA A 45 -0.31 4.90 -10.89
CA ALA A 45 -0.21 6.24 -11.45
C ALA A 45 -1.25 7.22 -10.86
N LEU A 46 -2.47 6.75 -10.62
CA LEU A 46 -3.53 7.53 -9.97
C LEU A 46 -3.30 7.71 -8.46
N PHE A 47 -2.66 6.74 -7.81
CA PHE A 47 -2.39 6.80 -6.38
C PHE A 47 -1.14 7.61 -6.01
N VAL A 48 -0.14 7.71 -6.89
CA VAL A 48 1.08 8.52 -6.68
C VAL A 48 0.82 9.92 -6.09
N PRO A 49 -0.10 10.74 -6.63
CA PRO A 49 -0.38 12.05 -6.03
C PRO A 49 -0.97 11.97 -4.62
N MET A 50 -1.71 10.92 -4.28
CA MET A 50 -2.20 10.70 -2.91
C MET A 50 -1.07 10.24 -1.98
N ALA A 51 -0.19 9.35 -2.47
CA ALA A 51 0.96 8.86 -1.71
C ALA A 51 1.92 9.98 -1.28
N ALA A 52 1.99 11.09 -2.03
CA ALA A 52 2.79 12.26 -1.68
C ALA A 52 2.37 12.95 -0.37
N TRP A 53 1.14 12.71 0.11
CA TRP A 53 0.63 13.25 1.37
C TRP A 53 0.81 12.29 2.55
N LEU A 54 1.21 11.04 2.29
CA LEU A 54 1.45 10.03 3.32
C LEU A 54 2.89 10.10 3.83
N ASP A 55 3.08 9.67 5.07
CA ASP A 55 4.42 9.35 5.58
C ASP A 55 5.08 8.30 4.67
N PRO A 56 6.40 8.39 4.39
CA PRO A 56 7.09 7.50 3.46
C PRO A 56 6.85 6.01 3.74
N VAL A 57 6.80 5.60 5.02
CA VAL A 57 6.59 4.20 5.39
C VAL A 57 5.18 3.75 5.02
N ALA A 58 4.18 4.57 5.31
CA ALA A 58 2.78 4.29 4.98
C ALA A 58 2.53 4.32 3.46
N ALA A 59 3.16 5.25 2.74
CA ALA A 59 3.07 5.36 1.29
C ALA A 59 3.62 4.09 0.60
N MET A 60 4.79 3.63 1.02
CA MET A 60 5.40 2.38 0.51
C MET A 60 4.53 1.16 0.82
N ALA A 61 4.02 1.06 2.05
CA ALA A 61 3.13 -0.03 2.43
C ALA A 61 1.85 -0.03 1.57
N ALA A 62 1.23 1.13 1.38
CA ALA A 62 0.02 1.28 0.57
C ALA A 62 0.22 0.86 -0.89
N ILE A 63 1.28 1.35 -1.54
CA ILE A 63 1.56 1.04 -2.95
C ILE A 63 1.80 -0.46 -3.14
N VAL A 64 2.64 -1.07 -2.29
CA VAL A 64 2.96 -2.50 -2.40
C VAL A 64 1.71 -3.36 -2.17
N THR A 65 0.92 -3.06 -1.14
CA THR A 65 -0.32 -3.78 -0.86
C THR A 65 -1.32 -3.65 -1.98
N MET A 66 -1.56 -2.43 -2.48
CA MET A 66 -2.49 -2.20 -3.58
C MET A 66 -2.09 -2.98 -4.82
N VAL A 67 -0.83 -2.90 -5.25
CA VAL A 67 -0.35 -3.61 -6.44
C VAL A 67 -0.50 -5.12 -6.28
N ALA A 68 -0.09 -5.67 -5.13
CA ALA A 68 -0.25 -7.09 -4.85
C ALA A 68 -1.74 -7.52 -4.90
N CYS A 69 -2.64 -6.70 -4.35
CA CYS A 69 -4.08 -6.95 -4.37
C CYS A 69 -4.70 -6.80 -5.77
N ALA A 70 -4.26 -5.83 -6.57
CA ALA A 70 -4.75 -5.63 -7.94
C ALA A 70 -4.37 -6.80 -8.86
N ILE A 71 -3.11 -7.21 -8.82
CA ILE A 71 -2.62 -8.37 -9.59
C ILE A 71 -3.35 -9.65 -9.15
N PHE A 72 -3.54 -9.84 -7.85
CA PHE A 72 -4.26 -11.00 -7.35
C PHE A 72 -5.74 -11.02 -7.77
N ALA A 73 -6.37 -9.86 -7.93
CA ALA A 73 -7.78 -9.75 -8.28
C ALA A 73 -8.08 -9.96 -9.78
N GLY A 74 -7.08 -9.85 -10.65
CA GLY A 74 -7.25 -10.14 -12.08
C GLY A 74 -6.52 -9.23 -13.06
N ASP A 75 -5.68 -8.30 -12.60
CA ASP A 75 -4.70 -7.60 -13.45
C ASP A 75 -3.58 -8.54 -13.93
#